data_AF-A0AAN9S9B3-F1
#
_entry.id   AF-A0AAN9S9B3-F1
#
_cell.length_a   1.000
_cell.length_b   1.000
_cell.length_c   1.000
_cell.angle_alpha   90.00
_cell.angle_beta   90.00
_cell.angle_gamma   90.00
#
_symmetry.space_group_name_H-M   'P 1'
#
loop_
_entity.id
_entity.type
_entity.pdbx_description
1 polymer ?
#
loop_
_entity_poly.entity_id
_entity_poly.type
_entity_poly.pdbx_seq_one_letter_code
_entity_poly.pdbx_strand_id
1 'polypeptide(L)'
;MSSAIIKAIQYAGLGMLRIKKYFPGPLIERIKSRSAFKDNVGGRWRSGGPVMGLISLSLGVLDSLIALSPYVGDSASMAVSGEPQAESQCYKGLPNTTQDQIKLIHRARHIMGGSYNLKNAVIAFLVPLPSIFFYLSFLNHHDSANSPSYWSWCYHHPLLLANALFFLNVNVLFWLIGLIQSSHWMIDPYWTVIPVMLVHFYATHPLAHYDWWRSRIVIFLTWVWSVRLTHNYFRRERWQWGAREDWRFTEMSHQYGKQWWWISFFAVYLSQQMFLIGLSLPLYGVHTVNKPLTMWDLVATVVCLCGIVIAYFADTQLYEFISRNNKLKGLGKPVVPVLDSGLWYYCRHPNYFGEQLWWWGLFVFAWSLGLGWTFIGALVNSMCLAYVSMLVEDRMLKQESRAEAFRVYQKTTSVWVPWFKSSPFGVKTKNA
;
A
#
# COMPACT_ATOMS: atom_id res chain seq x y z
N MET A 1 -33.40 -6.88 21.85
CA MET A 1 -32.48 -7.03 20.69
C MET A 1 -32.84 -6.13 19.49
N SER A 2 -33.49 -4.96 19.70
CA SER A 2 -33.86 -4.01 18.62
C SER A 2 -32.91 -2.80 18.52
N SER A 3 -32.28 -2.39 19.65
CA SER A 3 -31.35 -1.24 19.67
C SER A 3 -30.05 -1.49 18.87
N ALA A 4 -29.54 -2.73 18.82
CA ALA A 4 -28.28 -3.04 18.13
C ALA A 4 -28.44 -3.10 16.59
N ILE A 5 -29.58 -3.58 16.09
CA ILE A 5 -29.89 -3.61 14.65
C ILE A 5 -30.18 -2.19 14.15
N ILE A 6 -30.88 -1.37 14.94
CA ILE A 6 -31.09 0.05 14.63
C ILE A 6 -29.77 0.81 14.65
N LYS A 7 -28.86 0.54 15.61
CA LYS A 7 -27.52 1.12 15.62
C LYS A 7 -26.67 0.64 14.44
N ALA A 8 -26.71 -0.63 14.05
CA ALA A 8 -25.96 -1.16 12.91
C ALA A 8 -26.45 -0.58 11.57
N ILE A 9 -27.77 -0.41 11.40
CA ILE A 9 -28.36 0.27 10.23
C ILE A 9 -28.05 1.78 10.26
N GLN A 10 -28.02 2.42 11.44
CA GLN A 10 -27.56 3.80 11.59
C GLN A 10 -26.07 3.97 11.27
N TYR A 11 -25.20 3.02 11.65
CA TYR A 11 -23.76 3.08 11.36
C TYR A 11 -23.45 2.78 9.89
N ALA A 12 -24.13 1.81 9.27
CA ALA A 12 -24.05 1.58 7.82
C ALA A 12 -24.62 2.77 7.02
N GLY A 13 -25.72 3.37 7.52
CA GLY A 13 -26.29 4.60 7.00
C GLY A 13 -25.38 5.81 7.17
N LEU A 14 -24.66 5.93 8.29
CA LEU A 14 -23.66 6.98 8.56
C LEU A 14 -22.41 6.84 7.67
N GLY A 15 -22.01 5.61 7.35
CA GLY A 15 -20.96 5.33 6.36
C GLY A 15 -21.34 5.80 4.95
N MET A 16 -22.56 5.50 4.50
CA MET A 16 -23.09 6.04 3.23
C MET A 16 -23.37 7.55 3.28
N LEU A 17 -23.79 8.09 4.42
CA LEU A 17 -24.01 9.53 4.60
C LEU A 17 -22.70 10.32 4.61
N ARG A 18 -21.58 9.74 5.06
CA ARG A 18 -20.24 10.35 4.92
C ARG A 18 -19.74 10.40 3.47
N ILE A 19 -20.14 9.44 2.63
CA ILE A 19 -19.88 9.46 1.18
C ILE A 19 -20.72 10.55 0.48
N LYS A 20 -21.94 10.81 1.00
CA LYS A 20 -22.89 11.79 0.46
C LYS A 20 -22.41 13.25 0.49
N LYS A 21 -21.39 13.58 1.28
CA LYS A 21 -20.87 14.96 1.42
C LYS A 21 -20.00 15.40 0.22
N TYR A 22 -19.63 14.49 -0.69
CA TYR A 22 -18.63 14.75 -1.73
C TYR A 22 -19.10 14.48 -3.18
N PHE A 23 -20.36 14.10 -3.40
CA PHE A 23 -20.95 13.94 -4.75
C PHE A 23 -22.20 14.82 -4.91
N PRO A 24 -22.11 16.02 -5.51
CA PRO A 24 -23.29 16.78 -5.94
C PRO A 24 -23.65 16.41 -7.40
N GLY A 25 -24.83 15.84 -7.65
CA GLY A 25 -25.36 15.68 -9.02
C GLY A 25 -26.59 14.75 -9.18
N PRO A 26 -27.54 15.06 -10.08
CA PRO A 26 -28.92 14.55 -10.05
C PRO A 26 -29.09 13.27 -10.89
N LEU A 27 -28.79 12.11 -10.32
CA LEU A 27 -29.17 10.81 -10.91
C LEU A 27 -29.95 9.90 -9.96
N ILE A 28 -30.10 10.32 -8.70
CA ILE A 28 -30.64 9.47 -7.62
C ILE A 28 -32.15 9.66 -7.40
N GLU A 29 -32.77 10.71 -7.95
CA GLU A 29 -34.23 10.90 -7.82
C GLU A 29 -35.05 9.90 -8.65
N ARG A 30 -34.48 9.25 -9.67
CA ARG A 30 -35.18 8.23 -10.45
C ARG A 30 -35.27 6.85 -9.78
N ILE A 31 -34.54 6.61 -8.69
CA ILE A 31 -34.51 5.29 -8.03
C ILE A 31 -35.49 5.21 -6.84
N LYS A 32 -35.96 6.36 -6.32
CA LYS A 32 -36.86 6.41 -5.16
C LYS A 32 -38.33 6.04 -5.44
N SER A 33 -38.75 5.90 -6.69
CA SER A 33 -40.17 5.65 -7.02
C SER A 33 -40.57 4.17 -7.12
N ARG A 34 -39.73 3.20 -6.73
CA ARG A 34 -40.00 1.76 -6.98
C ARG A 34 -39.76 0.75 -5.85
N SER A 35 -39.73 1.16 -4.57
CA SER A 35 -39.65 0.17 -3.46
C SER A 35 -40.68 0.40 -2.34
N ALA A 36 -41.96 0.45 -2.70
CA ALA A 36 -43.06 0.23 -1.76
C ALA A 36 -43.50 -1.24 -1.88
N PHE A 37 -42.80 -2.14 -1.20
CA PHE A 37 -43.29 -3.49 -0.93
C PHE A 37 -42.61 -4.01 0.33
N LYS A 38 -43.17 -3.65 1.48
CA LYS A 38 -42.71 -4.15 2.77
C LYS A 38 -43.89 -4.22 3.73
N ASP A 39 -44.80 -5.15 3.48
CA ASP A 39 -45.75 -5.66 4.46
C ASP A 39 -46.01 -7.14 4.16
N ASN A 40 -46.21 -7.92 5.22
CA ASN A 40 -46.37 -9.39 5.28
C ASN A 40 -45.10 -10.22 5.06
N VAL A 41 -44.50 -10.68 6.15
CA VAL A 41 -44.79 -12.01 6.74
C VAL A 41 -44.01 -12.13 8.06
N GLY A 42 -44.75 -12.32 9.16
CA GLY A 42 -44.20 -12.73 10.45
C GLY A 42 -44.02 -14.24 10.51
N GLY A 43 -42.90 -14.70 11.10
CA GLY A 43 -42.64 -16.14 11.25
C GLY A 43 -41.30 -16.45 11.94
N ARG A 44 -41.34 -16.57 13.27
CA ARG A 44 -40.60 -17.50 14.15
C ARG A 44 -39.34 -18.19 13.58
N TRP A 45 -38.14 -17.83 14.06
CA TRP A 45 -36.97 -18.75 14.12
C TRP A 45 -36.11 -18.51 15.38
N ARG A 46 -35.92 -19.60 16.14
CA ARG A 46 -35.00 -19.78 17.26
C ARG A 46 -33.61 -20.18 16.73
N SER A 47 -32.64 -20.08 17.64
CA SER A 47 -31.27 -20.63 17.69
C SER A 47 -30.14 -19.76 17.10
N GLY A 48 -29.16 -19.50 17.99
CA GLY A 48 -27.90 -18.84 17.67
C GLY A 48 -26.96 -19.76 16.90
N GLY A 49 -26.14 -19.14 16.05
CA GLY A 49 -25.23 -19.79 15.12
C GLY A 49 -24.43 -18.74 14.30
N PRO A 50 -23.59 -19.17 13.35
CA PRO A 50 -22.28 -18.60 12.94
C PRO A 50 -22.29 -17.23 12.24
N VAL A 51 -23.41 -16.51 12.28
CA VAL A 51 -23.63 -15.22 11.63
C VAL A 51 -22.87 -14.08 12.34
N MET A 52 -22.68 -14.15 13.66
CA MET A 52 -21.86 -13.17 14.40
C MET A 52 -20.36 -13.27 14.06
N GLY A 53 -19.87 -14.49 13.73
CA GLY A 53 -18.50 -14.70 13.26
C GLY A 53 -18.28 -14.12 11.86
N LEU A 54 -19.23 -14.30 10.95
CA LEU A 54 -19.18 -13.74 9.59
C LEU A 54 -19.28 -12.20 9.56
N ILE A 55 -19.96 -11.58 10.52
CA ILE A 55 -20.09 -10.12 10.64
C ILE A 55 -18.85 -9.50 11.31
N SER A 56 -18.22 -10.17 12.28
CA SER A 56 -16.90 -9.76 12.78
C SER A 56 -15.80 -9.98 11.74
N LEU A 57 -15.92 -11.02 10.90
CA LEU A 57 -15.05 -11.22 9.74
C LEU A 57 -15.25 -10.12 8.69
N SER A 58 -16.47 -9.62 8.45
CA SER A 58 -16.67 -8.57 7.43
C SER A 58 -16.17 -7.20 7.87
N LEU A 59 -16.26 -6.86 9.17
CA LEU A 59 -15.62 -5.67 9.75
C LEU A 59 -14.09 -5.84 9.82
N GLY A 60 -13.61 -7.02 10.20
CA GLY A 60 -12.19 -7.36 10.17
C GLY A 60 -11.61 -7.42 8.76
N VAL A 61 -12.39 -7.77 7.74
CA VAL A 61 -12.01 -7.67 6.32
C VAL A 61 -11.92 -6.20 5.93
N LEU A 62 -12.84 -5.33 6.37
CA LEU A 62 -12.73 -3.90 6.11
C LEU A 62 -11.48 -3.29 6.76
N ASP A 63 -11.15 -3.69 7.99
CA ASP A 63 -9.92 -3.31 8.70
C ASP A 63 -8.65 -3.96 8.11
N SER A 64 -8.76 -5.18 7.57
CA SER A 64 -7.68 -5.85 6.83
C SER A 64 -7.48 -5.26 5.43
N LEU A 65 -8.54 -4.71 4.81
CA LEU A 65 -8.44 -3.93 3.57
C LEU A 65 -7.62 -2.64 3.79
N ILE A 66 -7.51 -2.14 5.03
CA ILE A 66 -6.70 -0.97 5.44
C ILE A 66 -5.21 -1.29 5.43
N ALA A 67 -4.85 -2.53 5.74
CA ALA A 67 -3.48 -3.02 5.77
C ALA A 67 -2.90 -3.26 4.37
N LEU A 68 -3.71 -3.24 3.31
CA LEU A 68 -3.37 -3.75 1.96
C LEU A 68 -2.39 -2.91 1.14
N SER A 69 -2.32 -1.61 1.38
CA SER A 69 -1.50 -0.72 0.58
C SER A 69 -0.34 -0.20 1.42
N PRO A 70 0.86 -0.82 1.38
CA PRO A 70 2.03 -0.36 2.15
C PRO A 70 2.53 1.01 1.73
N TYR A 71 2.05 1.55 0.59
CA TYR A 71 2.34 2.92 0.14
C TYR A 71 2.07 4.03 1.15
N VAL A 72 1.30 3.75 2.21
CA VAL A 72 0.66 4.79 3.02
C VAL A 72 0.97 4.71 4.52
N GLY A 73 1.75 3.73 4.96
CA GLY A 73 2.51 3.84 6.21
C GLY A 73 3.38 5.10 6.25
N ASP A 74 3.78 5.55 5.07
CA ASP A 74 5.06 6.18 4.88
C ASP A 74 5.01 7.70 4.78
N SER A 75 3.97 8.24 4.14
CA SER A 75 3.73 9.69 4.02
C SER A 75 3.37 10.34 5.37
N ALA A 76 2.65 9.60 6.22
CA ALA A 76 2.17 10.09 7.52
C ALA A 76 3.17 9.80 8.67
N SER A 77 3.95 8.71 8.59
CA SER A 77 5.03 8.37 9.52
C SER A 77 6.13 9.44 9.57
N MET A 78 6.45 10.05 8.42
CA MET A 78 7.44 11.12 8.33
C MET A 78 7.06 12.39 9.12
N ALA A 79 5.78 12.57 9.47
CA ALA A 79 5.32 13.75 10.19
C ALA A 79 5.54 13.69 11.71
N VAL A 80 5.77 12.50 12.29
CA VAL A 80 5.54 12.27 13.73
C VAL A 80 6.74 11.76 14.54
N SER A 81 7.71 11.03 14.01
CA SER A 81 8.77 10.48 14.86
C SER A 81 10.00 11.38 14.91
N GLY A 82 10.06 12.16 16.00
CA GLY A 82 11.28 12.82 16.47
C GLY A 82 12.36 11.80 16.80
N GLU A 83 13.60 12.16 16.50
CA GLU A 83 14.80 11.40 16.84
C GLU A 83 15.93 12.37 17.21
N PRO A 84 16.99 11.90 17.89
CA PRO A 84 17.49 12.44 19.14
C PRO A 84 18.58 13.49 18.93
N GLN A 85 18.29 14.54 18.15
CA GLN A 85 19.26 15.64 17.96
C GLN A 85 19.09 16.80 18.95
N ALA A 86 17.97 16.84 19.69
CA ALA A 86 17.81 17.73 20.83
C ALA A 86 18.89 17.47 21.92
N GLU A 87 19.48 16.27 21.96
CA GLU A 87 20.56 15.94 22.90
C GLU A 87 21.89 16.63 22.55
N SER A 88 22.22 16.85 21.28
CA SER A 88 23.53 17.39 20.88
C SER A 88 23.78 18.84 21.30
N GLN A 89 22.73 19.65 21.43
CA GLN A 89 22.81 21.01 21.96
C GLN A 89 22.80 21.06 23.49
N CYS A 90 22.36 19.99 24.16
CA CYS A 90 22.29 19.88 25.62
C CYS A 90 23.66 19.59 26.27
N TYR A 91 24.67 19.18 25.49
CA TYR A 91 25.98 18.74 26.00
C TYR A 91 27.11 19.78 25.92
N LYS A 92 26.83 20.98 25.38
CA LYS A 92 27.76 22.11 25.38
C LYS A 92 27.83 22.71 26.80
N GLY A 93 28.65 22.10 27.66
CA GLY A 93 28.85 22.51 29.05
C GLY A 93 29.20 21.39 30.03
N LEU A 94 29.17 20.12 29.59
CA LEU A 94 29.51 18.97 30.44
C LEU A 94 31.02 18.69 30.51
N PRO A 95 31.53 18.09 31.60
CA PRO A 95 32.93 17.66 31.73
C PRO A 95 33.39 16.75 30.58
N ASN A 96 34.65 16.88 30.15
CA ASN A 96 35.22 16.11 29.02
C ASN A 96 35.03 14.58 29.17
N THR A 97 35.11 14.05 30.39
CA THR A 97 34.86 12.63 30.70
C THR A 97 33.44 12.17 30.38
N THR A 98 32.44 13.04 30.56
CA THR A 98 31.03 12.75 30.23
C THR A 98 30.81 12.83 28.72
N GLN A 99 31.44 13.77 28.03
CA GLN A 99 31.38 13.84 26.57
C GLN A 99 32.02 12.63 25.89
N ASP A 100 33.12 12.11 26.44
CA ASP A 100 33.78 10.93 25.89
C ASP A 100 32.99 9.63 26.16
N GLN A 101 32.34 9.51 27.33
CA GLN A 101 31.36 8.45 27.60
C GLN A 101 30.18 8.50 26.61
N ILE A 102 29.64 9.68 26.33
CA ILE A 102 28.56 9.88 25.33
C ILE A 102 29.03 9.52 23.91
N LYS A 103 30.27 9.87 23.53
CA LYS A 103 30.86 9.45 22.24
C LYS A 103 31.06 7.94 22.18
N LEU A 104 31.45 7.29 23.28
CA LEU A 104 31.62 5.84 23.37
C LEU A 104 30.27 5.11 23.25
N ILE A 105 29.23 5.63 23.92
CA ILE A 105 27.85 5.14 23.82
C ILE A 105 27.30 5.34 22.40
N HIS A 106 27.56 6.49 21.76
CA HIS A 106 27.19 6.71 20.36
C HIS A 106 27.93 5.77 19.40
N ARG A 107 29.24 5.54 19.61
CA ARG A 107 30.01 4.55 18.83
C ARG A 107 29.45 3.15 19.03
N ALA A 108 29.18 2.74 20.27
CA ALA A 108 28.59 1.44 20.57
C ALA A 108 27.20 1.29 19.94
N ARG A 109 26.35 2.31 20.01
CA ARG A 109 25.01 2.33 19.39
C ARG A 109 25.10 2.29 17.85
N HIS A 110 26.08 2.95 17.25
CA HIS A 110 26.33 2.91 15.81
C HIS A 110 26.87 1.55 15.34
N ILE A 111 27.78 0.94 16.11
CA ILE A 111 28.32 -0.41 15.84
C ILE A 111 27.23 -1.46 15.98
N MET A 112 26.42 -1.40 17.04
CA MET A 112 25.26 -2.27 17.23
C MET A 112 24.23 -2.07 16.10
N GLY A 113 23.88 -0.83 15.76
CA GLY A 113 22.97 -0.51 14.66
C GLY A 113 23.43 -1.05 13.29
N GLY A 114 24.73 -1.02 13.01
CA GLY A 114 25.31 -1.63 11.81
C GLY A 114 25.14 -3.16 11.75
N SER A 115 25.27 -3.84 12.89
CA SER A 115 25.06 -5.30 12.99
C SER A 115 23.59 -5.69 12.80
N TYR A 116 22.66 -4.92 13.39
CA TYR A 116 21.21 -5.13 13.19
C TYR A 116 20.79 -4.91 11.73
N ASN A 117 21.31 -3.86 11.09
CA ASN A 117 21.03 -3.55 9.69
C ASN A 117 21.48 -4.68 8.75
N LEU A 118 22.71 -5.18 8.93
CA LEU A 118 23.25 -6.28 8.14
C LEU A 118 22.46 -7.56 8.34
N LYS A 119 22.10 -7.90 9.59
CA LYS A 119 21.28 -9.08 9.89
C LYS A 119 19.94 -9.02 9.18
N ASN A 120 19.24 -7.89 9.25
CA ASN A 120 17.94 -7.69 8.60
C ASN A 120 18.05 -7.75 7.08
N ALA A 121 19.10 -7.16 6.50
CA ALA A 121 19.39 -7.27 5.07
C ALA A 121 19.61 -8.73 4.65
N VAL A 122 20.44 -9.49 5.37
CA VAL A 122 20.69 -10.91 5.09
C VAL A 122 19.39 -11.71 5.14
N ILE A 123 18.56 -11.51 6.17
CA ILE A 123 17.25 -12.16 6.25
C ILE A 123 16.40 -11.81 5.03
N ALA A 124 16.29 -10.52 4.68
CA ALA A 124 15.52 -10.09 3.53
C ALA A 124 16.05 -10.67 2.20
N PHE A 125 17.33 -10.98 2.05
CA PHE A 125 17.85 -11.64 0.84
C PHE A 125 17.68 -13.15 0.83
N LEU A 126 17.70 -13.82 1.98
CA LEU A 126 17.62 -15.28 2.08
C LEU A 126 16.19 -15.81 2.00
N VAL A 127 15.25 -15.05 2.53
CA VAL A 127 13.84 -15.43 2.64
C VAL A 127 13.14 -15.78 1.30
N PRO A 128 13.41 -15.13 0.14
CA PRO A 128 12.74 -15.49 -1.11
C PRO A 128 13.35 -16.74 -1.77
N LEU A 129 14.57 -17.14 -1.36
CA LEU A 129 15.35 -18.21 -2.00
C LEU A 129 14.64 -19.57 -2.03
N PRO A 130 13.93 -20.04 -0.98
CA PRO A 130 13.22 -21.31 -1.03
C PRO A 130 12.22 -21.38 -2.20
N SER A 131 11.45 -20.32 -2.45
CA SER A 131 10.52 -20.26 -3.59
C SER A 131 11.23 -20.17 -4.93
N ILE A 132 12.34 -19.42 -5.00
CA ILE A 132 13.15 -19.29 -6.22
C ILE A 132 13.76 -20.65 -6.58
N PHE A 133 14.41 -21.32 -5.63
CA PHE A 133 15.00 -22.65 -5.84
C PHE A 133 13.95 -23.70 -6.17
N PHE A 134 12.79 -23.67 -5.50
CA PHE A 134 11.67 -24.53 -5.85
C PHE A 134 11.24 -24.33 -7.31
N TYR A 135 11.07 -23.09 -7.73
CA TYR A 135 10.65 -22.77 -9.10
C TYR A 135 11.71 -23.13 -10.15
N LEU A 136 12.99 -22.91 -9.87
CA LEU A 136 14.08 -23.35 -10.75
C LEU A 136 14.13 -24.88 -10.85
N SER A 137 13.91 -25.59 -9.74
CA SER A 137 13.80 -27.05 -9.75
C SER A 137 12.61 -27.53 -10.58
N PHE A 138 11.46 -26.87 -10.45
CA PHE A 138 10.28 -27.13 -11.29
C PHE A 138 10.59 -26.96 -12.79
N LEU A 139 11.23 -25.86 -13.18
CA LEU A 139 11.60 -25.61 -14.58
C LEU A 139 12.51 -26.70 -15.14
N ASN A 140 13.39 -27.28 -14.32
CA ASN A 140 14.29 -28.36 -14.75
C ASN A 140 13.64 -29.75 -14.83
N HIS A 141 12.51 -29.98 -14.13
CA HIS A 141 11.94 -31.33 -13.97
C HIS A 141 10.52 -31.50 -14.54
N HIS A 142 9.81 -30.43 -14.91
CA HIS A 142 8.40 -30.52 -15.31
C HIS A 142 8.13 -31.47 -16.50
N ASP A 143 9.05 -31.58 -17.46
CA ASP A 143 8.90 -32.38 -18.69
C ASP A 143 9.42 -33.83 -18.60
N SER A 144 9.89 -34.28 -17.43
CA SER A 144 10.38 -35.66 -17.30
C SER A 144 9.23 -36.68 -17.34
N ALA A 145 9.38 -37.72 -18.17
CA ALA A 145 8.37 -38.79 -18.33
C ALA A 145 8.04 -39.53 -17.01
N ASN A 146 8.91 -39.45 -16.00
CA ASN A 146 8.73 -40.04 -14.66
C ASN A 146 8.48 -38.97 -13.57
N SER A 147 8.02 -37.77 -13.95
CA SER A 147 7.80 -36.70 -13.00
C SER A 147 6.74 -37.03 -11.96
N PRO A 148 7.01 -36.79 -10.67
CA PRO A 148 6.01 -36.87 -9.62
C PRO A 148 4.72 -36.12 -9.95
N SER A 149 3.59 -36.62 -9.46
CA SER A 149 2.24 -36.08 -9.73
C SER A 149 2.10 -34.58 -9.38
N TYR A 150 2.89 -34.08 -8.43
CA TYR A 150 2.86 -32.66 -8.06
C TYR A 150 3.50 -31.72 -9.09
N TRP A 151 4.46 -32.17 -9.91
CA TRP A 151 5.00 -31.34 -11.00
C TRP A 151 3.97 -31.13 -12.10
N SER A 152 3.19 -32.17 -12.42
CA SER A 152 2.06 -32.04 -13.33
C SER A 152 1.03 -31.04 -12.79
N TRP A 153 0.71 -31.07 -11.49
CA TRP A 153 -0.17 -30.07 -10.89
C TRP A 153 0.40 -28.64 -11.00
N CYS A 154 1.69 -28.47 -10.73
CA CYS A 154 2.38 -27.17 -10.87
C CYS A 154 2.30 -26.64 -12.30
N TYR A 155 2.47 -27.52 -13.29
CA TYR A 155 2.39 -27.19 -14.71
C TYR A 155 0.99 -26.73 -15.12
N HIS A 156 -0.07 -27.45 -14.72
CA HIS A 156 -1.44 -27.13 -15.15
C HIS A 156 -2.07 -25.93 -14.43
N HIS A 157 -1.53 -25.52 -13.28
CA HIS A 157 -2.14 -24.50 -12.43
C HIS A 157 -1.18 -23.34 -12.06
N PRO A 158 -0.72 -22.53 -13.02
CA PRO A 158 0.25 -21.45 -12.78
C PRO A 158 -0.23 -20.42 -11.73
N LEU A 159 -1.51 -20.05 -11.75
CA LEU A 159 -2.09 -19.13 -10.77
C LEU A 159 -2.13 -19.72 -9.36
N LEU A 160 -2.48 -21.01 -9.22
CA LEU A 160 -2.50 -21.67 -7.91
C LEU A 160 -1.08 -21.89 -7.39
N LEU A 161 -0.13 -22.21 -8.27
CA LEU A 161 1.28 -22.31 -7.93
C LEU A 161 1.83 -20.97 -7.42
N ALA A 162 1.58 -19.87 -8.12
CA ALA A 162 1.97 -18.53 -7.65
C ALA A 162 1.39 -18.21 -6.26
N ASN A 163 0.11 -18.53 -6.04
CA ASN A 163 -0.54 -18.37 -4.74
C ASN A 163 0.07 -19.27 -3.65
N ALA A 164 0.40 -20.53 -3.97
CA ALA A 164 1.00 -21.46 -3.02
C ALA A 164 2.42 -21.00 -2.62
N LEU A 165 3.22 -20.57 -3.60
CA LEU A 165 4.57 -20.02 -3.34
C LEU A 165 4.50 -18.75 -2.50
N PHE A 166 3.58 -17.83 -2.83
CA PHE A 166 3.34 -16.64 -2.02
C PHE A 166 2.86 -17.02 -0.60
N PHE A 167 1.95 -17.98 -0.48
CA PHE A 167 1.41 -18.41 0.81
C PHE A 167 2.50 -18.98 1.71
N LEU A 168 3.27 -19.95 1.22
CA LEU A 168 4.33 -20.58 2.01
C LEU A 168 5.45 -19.60 2.37
N ASN A 169 5.83 -18.73 1.42
CA ASN A 169 6.96 -17.84 1.64
C ASN A 169 6.54 -16.56 2.39
N VAL A 170 5.59 -15.81 1.87
CA VAL A 170 5.18 -14.55 2.50
C VAL A 170 4.27 -14.83 3.70
N ASN A 171 3.23 -15.65 3.56
CA ASN A 171 2.27 -15.77 4.67
C ASN A 171 2.79 -16.57 5.83
N VAL A 172 3.48 -17.68 5.58
CA VAL A 172 3.99 -18.53 6.65
C VAL A 172 5.39 -18.08 7.07
N LEU A 173 6.35 -18.07 6.15
CA LEU A 173 7.75 -17.79 6.53
C LEU A 173 7.94 -16.35 7.02
N PHE A 174 7.39 -15.32 6.35
CA PHE A 174 7.56 -13.94 6.85
C PHE A 174 6.81 -13.74 8.15
N TRP A 175 5.63 -14.33 8.33
CA TRP A 175 4.89 -14.25 9.59
C TRP A 175 5.67 -14.86 10.74
N LEU A 176 6.25 -16.04 10.56
CA LEU A 176 7.12 -16.66 11.57
C LEU A 176 8.30 -15.76 11.91
N ILE A 177 8.96 -15.17 10.90
CA ILE A 177 10.05 -14.21 11.12
C ILE A 177 9.55 -12.96 11.85
N GLY A 178 8.39 -12.44 11.48
CA GLY A 178 7.78 -11.26 12.09
C GLY A 178 7.37 -11.49 13.54
N LEU A 179 6.93 -12.70 13.89
CA LEU A 179 6.69 -13.12 15.28
C LEU A 179 8.00 -13.18 16.07
N ILE A 180 9.07 -13.75 15.49
CA ILE A 180 10.39 -13.83 16.13
C ILE A 180 10.98 -12.42 16.34
N GLN A 181 10.83 -11.55 15.36
CA GLN A 181 11.35 -10.18 15.39
C GLN A 181 10.42 -9.20 16.12
N SER A 182 9.20 -9.62 16.47
CA SER A 182 8.13 -8.76 16.98
C SER A 182 7.88 -7.52 16.10
N SER A 183 8.11 -7.66 14.78
CA SER A 183 8.00 -6.57 13.81
C SER A 183 7.71 -7.13 12.41
N HIS A 184 6.78 -6.48 11.71
CA HIS A 184 6.28 -6.87 10.40
C HIS A 184 6.91 -6.05 9.25
N TRP A 185 8.02 -5.35 9.51
CA TRP A 185 8.68 -4.43 8.58
C TRP A 185 9.00 -5.02 7.19
N MET A 186 9.14 -6.34 7.10
CA MET A 186 9.57 -7.03 5.89
C MET A 186 8.51 -7.01 4.78
N ILE A 187 7.23 -6.78 5.11
CA ILE A 187 6.15 -6.74 4.11
C ILE A 187 6.29 -5.52 3.16
N ASP A 188 6.73 -4.38 3.69
CA ASP A 188 6.80 -3.11 2.95
C ASP A 188 7.81 -3.16 1.78
N PRO A 189 9.08 -3.56 1.97
CA PRO A 189 10.02 -3.64 0.85
C PRO A 189 9.61 -4.74 -0.14
N TYR A 190 9.04 -5.85 0.33
CA TYR A 190 8.66 -6.96 -0.53
C TYR A 190 7.46 -6.68 -1.42
N TRP A 191 6.59 -5.78 -1.01
CA TRP A 191 5.51 -5.31 -1.86
C TRP A 191 6.02 -4.71 -3.18
N THR A 192 7.24 -4.16 -3.17
CA THR A 192 7.92 -3.63 -4.37
C THR A 192 8.57 -4.73 -5.23
N VAL A 193 8.99 -5.84 -4.62
CA VAL A 193 9.75 -6.93 -5.27
C VAL A 193 8.83 -8.01 -5.84
N ILE A 194 7.71 -8.29 -5.18
CA ILE A 194 6.81 -9.37 -5.56
C ILE A 194 6.25 -9.22 -6.98
N PRO A 195 5.79 -8.04 -7.45
CA PRO A 195 5.34 -7.89 -8.84
C PRO A 195 6.44 -8.20 -9.87
N VAL A 196 7.70 -7.90 -9.54
CA VAL A 196 8.86 -8.30 -10.37
C VAL A 196 9.03 -9.81 -10.37
N MET A 197 8.92 -10.47 -9.22
CA MET A 197 8.98 -11.95 -9.16
C MET A 197 7.82 -12.58 -9.95
N LEU A 198 6.61 -12.05 -9.83
CA LEU A 198 5.42 -12.54 -10.53
C LEU A 198 5.52 -12.35 -12.04
N VAL A 199 5.99 -11.19 -12.52
CA VAL A 199 6.13 -10.98 -13.98
C VAL A 199 7.14 -11.95 -14.59
N HIS A 200 8.24 -12.25 -13.91
CA HIS A 200 9.21 -13.25 -14.40
C HIS A 200 8.64 -14.65 -14.31
N PHE A 201 8.01 -15.00 -13.18
CA PHE A 201 7.35 -16.30 -13.01
C PHE A 201 6.35 -16.57 -14.14
N TYR A 202 5.47 -15.61 -14.48
CA TYR A 202 4.53 -15.78 -15.58
C TYR A 202 5.20 -15.81 -16.95
N ALA A 203 6.28 -15.03 -17.16
CA ALA A 203 7.00 -15.01 -18.42
C ALA A 203 7.82 -16.28 -18.71
N THR A 204 8.33 -16.95 -17.68
CA THR A 204 9.17 -18.16 -17.81
C THR A 204 8.40 -19.44 -17.58
N HIS A 205 7.12 -19.37 -17.21
CA HIS A 205 6.30 -20.57 -17.00
C HIS A 205 6.16 -21.36 -18.31
N PRO A 206 6.19 -22.71 -18.30
CA PRO A 206 6.11 -23.52 -19.53
C PRO A 206 4.83 -23.28 -20.38
N LEU A 207 3.71 -23.00 -19.72
CA LEU A 207 2.45 -22.62 -20.40
C LEU A 207 2.42 -21.18 -20.94
N ALA A 208 3.48 -20.40 -20.75
CA ALA A 208 3.47 -19.01 -21.16
C ALA A 208 3.49 -18.89 -22.70
N HIS A 209 2.51 -18.18 -23.22
CA HIS A 209 2.34 -18.00 -24.67
C HIS A 209 1.95 -16.55 -24.93
N TYR A 210 2.90 -15.75 -25.44
CA TYR A 210 2.77 -14.30 -25.49
C TYR A 210 3.58 -13.67 -26.63
N ASP A 211 3.25 -12.42 -26.94
CA ASP A 211 4.06 -11.59 -27.83
C ASP A 211 5.34 -11.12 -27.13
N TRP A 212 6.48 -11.36 -27.78
CA TRP A 212 7.79 -11.11 -27.20
C TRP A 212 8.00 -9.63 -26.82
N TRP A 213 7.59 -8.71 -27.69
CA TRP A 213 7.78 -7.27 -27.46
C TRP A 213 6.90 -6.76 -26.32
N ARG A 214 5.61 -7.15 -26.28
CA ARG A 214 4.71 -6.81 -25.17
C ARG A 214 5.29 -7.26 -23.83
N SER A 215 5.77 -8.50 -23.75
CA SER A 215 6.39 -9.04 -22.54
C SER A 215 7.60 -8.22 -22.10
N ARG A 216 8.53 -7.90 -23.02
CA ARG A 216 9.73 -7.10 -22.69
C ARG A 216 9.39 -5.71 -22.19
N ILE A 217 8.41 -5.05 -22.82
CA ILE A 217 7.93 -3.71 -22.39
C ILE A 217 7.37 -3.80 -20.97
N VAL A 218 6.47 -4.74 -20.69
CA VAL A 218 5.83 -4.87 -19.37
C VAL A 218 6.85 -5.25 -18.30
N ILE A 219 7.79 -6.15 -18.58
CA ILE A 219 8.89 -6.51 -17.66
C ILE A 219 9.75 -5.27 -17.35
N PHE A 220 10.16 -4.52 -18.38
CA PHE A 220 10.96 -3.32 -18.19
C PHE A 220 10.23 -2.26 -17.35
N LEU A 221 8.98 -1.96 -17.70
CA LEU A 221 8.16 -1.01 -16.95
C LEU A 221 7.97 -1.45 -15.49
N THR A 222 7.79 -2.74 -15.24
CA THR A 222 7.65 -3.31 -13.88
C THR A 222 8.94 -3.14 -13.08
N TRP A 223 10.10 -3.36 -13.70
CA TRP A 223 11.40 -3.08 -13.08
C TRP A 223 11.58 -1.60 -12.75
N VAL A 224 11.29 -0.71 -13.70
CA VAL A 224 11.42 0.74 -13.47
C VAL A 224 10.49 1.20 -12.33
N TRP A 225 9.24 0.72 -12.32
CA TRP A 225 8.29 1.00 -11.25
C TRP A 225 8.78 0.47 -9.90
N SER A 226 9.30 -0.77 -9.86
CA SER A 226 9.80 -1.42 -8.66
C SER A 226 11.01 -0.70 -8.10
N VAL A 227 12.04 -0.45 -8.93
CA VAL A 227 13.27 0.27 -8.54
C VAL A 227 12.93 1.65 -7.98
N ARG A 228 12.01 2.38 -8.62
CA ARG A 228 11.54 3.68 -8.12
C ARG A 228 10.94 3.55 -6.71
N LEU A 229 10.07 2.57 -6.50
CA LEU A 229 9.39 2.38 -5.22
C LEU A 229 10.36 1.91 -4.12
N THR A 230 11.25 0.97 -4.44
CA THR A 230 12.33 0.52 -3.57
C THR A 230 13.27 1.68 -3.19
N HIS A 231 13.64 2.51 -4.17
CA HIS A 231 14.43 3.71 -3.92
C HIS A 231 13.70 4.68 -2.99
N ASN A 232 12.39 4.88 -3.18
CA ASN A 232 11.57 5.75 -2.32
C ASN A 232 11.46 5.23 -0.87
N TYR A 233 11.36 3.92 -0.71
CA TYR A 233 11.36 3.27 0.60
C TYR A 233 12.71 3.46 1.31
N PHE A 234 13.83 3.05 0.68
CA PHE A 234 15.14 3.09 1.34
C PHE A 234 15.65 4.50 1.63
N ARG A 235 15.40 5.47 0.74
CA ARG A 235 15.80 6.86 1.00
C ARG A 235 15.11 7.43 2.24
N ARG A 236 13.86 7.02 2.50
CA ARG A 236 13.11 7.42 3.69
C ARG A 236 13.67 6.77 4.94
N GLU A 237 13.96 5.47 4.89
CA GLU A 237 14.52 4.71 6.01
C GLU A 237 16.04 4.91 6.18
N ARG A 238 16.63 5.90 5.49
CA ARG A 238 18.07 6.21 5.53
C ARG A 238 18.94 4.97 5.25
N TRP A 239 18.48 4.10 4.36
CA TRP A 239 19.15 2.84 3.98
C TRP A 239 19.33 1.86 5.14
N GLN A 240 18.44 1.93 6.15
CA GLN A 240 18.38 0.99 7.26
C GLN A 240 17.22 0.00 7.06
N TRP A 241 17.54 -1.29 7.09
CA TRP A 241 16.62 -2.40 6.96
C TRP A 241 15.92 -2.67 8.29
N GLY A 242 14.59 -2.56 8.31
CA GLY A 242 13.77 -2.79 9.49
C GLY A 242 13.94 -1.75 10.59
N ALA A 243 14.35 -0.52 10.24
CA ALA A 243 14.43 0.58 11.21
C ALA A 243 13.06 1.02 11.71
N ARG A 244 12.02 0.88 10.88
CA ARG A 244 10.65 1.26 11.20
C ARG A 244 9.67 0.21 10.68
N GLU A 245 8.61 0.00 11.46
CA GLU A 245 7.42 -0.73 11.06
C GLU A 245 6.34 0.28 10.65
N ASP A 246 5.48 -0.10 9.71
CA ASP A 246 4.28 0.67 9.40
C ASP A 246 3.43 0.91 10.67
N TRP A 247 3.11 2.18 10.91
CA TRP A 247 2.33 2.61 12.07
C TRP A 247 0.96 1.94 12.17
N ARG A 248 0.37 1.49 11.05
CA ARG A 248 -0.91 0.76 11.04
C ARG A 248 -0.78 -0.58 11.72
N PHE A 249 0.33 -1.29 11.51
CA PHE A 249 0.58 -2.56 12.18
C PHE A 249 0.79 -2.33 13.68
N THR A 250 1.47 -1.25 14.06
CA THR A 250 1.62 -0.86 15.46
C THR A 250 0.28 -0.46 16.10
N GLU A 251 -0.58 0.27 15.39
CA GLU A 251 -1.90 0.66 15.92
C GLU A 251 -2.82 -0.56 16.05
N MET A 252 -2.84 -1.45 15.07
CA MET A 252 -3.60 -2.70 15.15
C MET A 252 -3.06 -3.63 16.24
N SER A 253 -1.74 -3.72 16.43
CA SER A 253 -1.16 -4.53 17.51
C SER A 253 -1.60 -4.04 18.89
N HIS A 254 -1.71 -2.72 19.07
CA HIS A 254 -2.26 -2.14 20.30
C HIS A 254 -3.76 -2.40 20.46
N GLN A 255 -4.54 -2.33 19.37
CA GLN A 255 -5.98 -2.61 19.40
C GLN A 255 -6.31 -4.06 19.73
N TYR A 256 -5.57 -5.01 19.14
CA TYR A 256 -5.82 -6.44 19.28
C TYR A 256 -5.03 -7.09 20.41
N GLY A 257 -4.05 -6.40 21.01
CA GLY A 257 -3.32 -6.85 22.20
C GLY A 257 -2.78 -8.28 22.08
N LYS A 258 -3.21 -9.16 22.99
CA LYS A 258 -2.72 -10.56 23.05
C LYS A 258 -3.15 -11.40 21.85
N GLN A 259 -4.20 -11.03 21.13
CA GLN A 259 -4.67 -11.75 19.94
C GLN A 259 -3.88 -11.38 18.68
N TRP A 260 -3.00 -10.37 18.75
CA TRP A 260 -2.26 -9.87 17.60
C TRP A 260 -1.42 -10.95 16.88
N TRP A 261 -0.89 -11.94 17.59
CA TRP A 261 -0.03 -12.96 16.98
C TRP A 261 -0.72 -13.75 15.86
N TRP A 262 -2.01 -14.10 15.99
CA TRP A 262 -2.75 -14.80 14.94
C TRP A 262 -3.55 -13.84 14.05
N ILE A 263 -3.99 -12.70 14.58
CA ILE A 263 -4.70 -11.69 13.79
C ILE A 263 -3.75 -11.07 12.74
N SER A 264 -2.47 -10.87 13.08
CA SER A 264 -1.45 -10.40 12.14
C SER A 264 -1.33 -11.29 10.91
N PHE A 265 -1.49 -12.61 11.04
CA PHE A 265 -1.51 -13.54 9.90
C PHE A 265 -2.58 -13.15 8.88
N PHE A 266 -3.81 -12.89 9.34
CA PHE A 266 -4.93 -12.54 8.45
C PHE A 266 -4.87 -11.08 8.00
N ALA A 267 -4.63 -10.17 8.94
CA ALA A 267 -4.69 -8.73 8.72
C ALA A 267 -3.49 -8.20 7.93
N VAL A 268 -2.29 -8.74 8.14
CA VAL A 268 -1.07 -8.30 7.48
C VAL A 268 -0.72 -9.20 6.30
N TYR A 269 -0.71 -10.52 6.46
CA TYR A 269 -0.14 -11.39 5.43
C TYR A 269 -1.17 -11.87 4.40
N LEU A 270 -2.28 -12.46 4.87
CA LEU A 270 -3.28 -13.04 3.96
C LEU A 270 -3.97 -11.96 3.12
N SER A 271 -4.25 -10.83 3.74
CA SER A 271 -4.77 -9.64 3.07
C SER A 271 -3.81 -9.21 1.93
N GLN A 272 -2.52 -9.09 2.21
CA GLN A 272 -1.49 -8.70 1.24
C GLN A 272 -1.36 -9.68 0.09
N GLN A 273 -1.50 -10.98 0.34
CA GLN A 273 -1.56 -11.97 -0.73
C GLN A 273 -2.71 -11.70 -1.69
N MET A 274 -3.93 -11.57 -1.16
CA MET A 274 -5.12 -11.35 -1.99
C MET A 274 -4.97 -10.09 -2.84
N PHE A 275 -4.37 -9.04 -2.27
CA PHE A 275 -4.19 -7.77 -2.93
C PHE A 275 -3.10 -7.80 -4.00
N LEU A 276 -1.89 -8.27 -3.68
CA LEU A 276 -0.77 -8.31 -4.64
C LEU A 276 -1.02 -9.27 -5.79
N ILE A 277 -1.58 -10.45 -5.53
CA ILE A 277 -1.95 -11.39 -6.58
C ILE A 277 -3.06 -10.79 -7.45
N GLY A 278 -4.09 -10.21 -6.84
CA GLY A 278 -5.21 -9.57 -7.56
C GLY A 278 -4.76 -8.40 -8.45
N LEU A 279 -3.87 -7.55 -7.93
CA LEU A 279 -3.25 -6.44 -8.66
C LEU A 279 -2.37 -6.91 -9.82
N SER A 280 -1.71 -8.04 -9.65
CA SER A 280 -0.76 -8.61 -10.62
C SER A 280 -1.42 -9.51 -11.67
N LEU A 281 -2.74 -9.72 -11.62
CA LEU A 281 -3.48 -10.48 -12.64
C LEU A 281 -3.25 -9.98 -14.09
N PRO A 282 -3.12 -8.67 -14.36
CA PRO A 282 -2.78 -8.24 -15.71
C PRO A 282 -1.43 -8.77 -16.21
N LEU A 283 -0.46 -9.00 -15.32
CA LEU A 283 0.84 -9.59 -15.67
C LEU A 283 0.69 -11.05 -16.11
N TYR A 284 -0.20 -11.81 -15.48
CA TYR A 284 -0.59 -13.15 -15.95
C TYR A 284 -1.24 -13.07 -17.34
N GLY A 285 -2.14 -12.10 -17.54
CA GLY A 285 -2.81 -11.93 -18.83
C GLY A 285 -1.85 -11.61 -19.99
N VAL A 286 -0.86 -10.76 -19.74
CA VAL A 286 0.18 -10.41 -20.72
C VAL A 286 0.98 -11.63 -21.16
N HIS A 287 1.18 -12.62 -20.28
CA HIS A 287 2.01 -13.80 -20.54
C HIS A 287 1.22 -15.07 -20.92
N THR A 288 -0.10 -14.97 -21.08
CA THR A 288 -0.95 -16.12 -21.48
C THR A 288 -1.64 -15.97 -22.83
N VAL A 289 -1.62 -14.78 -23.42
CA VAL A 289 -2.28 -14.51 -24.71
C VAL A 289 -1.27 -13.98 -25.73
N ASN A 290 -1.05 -14.76 -26.80
CA ASN A 290 -0.25 -14.34 -27.94
C ASN A 290 -1.13 -13.65 -29.00
N LYS A 291 -1.09 -12.32 -28.99
CA LYS A 291 -1.70 -11.44 -29.99
C LYS A 291 -0.68 -10.38 -30.36
N PRO A 292 -0.65 -9.91 -31.63
CA PRO A 292 0.27 -8.85 -32.04
C PRO A 292 0.07 -7.58 -31.21
N LEU A 293 1.07 -6.71 -31.22
CA LEU A 293 0.98 -5.39 -30.63
C LEU A 293 -0.15 -4.57 -31.27
N THR A 294 -0.84 -3.82 -30.43
CA THR A 294 -1.97 -2.96 -30.80
C THR A 294 -1.68 -1.53 -30.35
N MET A 295 -2.45 -0.55 -30.86
CA MET A 295 -2.35 0.83 -30.37
C MET A 295 -2.65 0.96 -28.87
N TRP A 296 -3.42 0.03 -28.30
CA TRP A 296 -3.69 0.00 -26.86
C TRP A 296 -2.46 -0.34 -26.03
N ASP A 297 -1.50 -1.11 -26.57
CA ASP A 297 -0.22 -1.37 -25.90
C ASP A 297 0.61 -0.10 -25.78
N LEU A 298 0.58 0.76 -26.81
CA LEU A 298 1.21 2.08 -26.77
C LEU A 298 0.53 2.99 -25.74
N VAL A 299 -0.80 3.04 -25.73
CA VAL A 299 -1.57 3.80 -24.73
C VAL A 299 -1.25 3.31 -23.31
N ALA A 300 -1.27 2.00 -23.07
CA ALA A 300 -0.93 1.41 -21.78
C ALA A 300 0.50 1.75 -21.34
N THR A 301 1.46 1.66 -22.26
CA THR A 301 2.87 2.04 -22.02
C THR A 301 2.98 3.49 -21.59
N VAL A 302 2.35 4.41 -22.32
CA VAL A 302 2.36 5.85 -22.00
C VAL A 302 1.70 6.11 -20.65
N VAL A 303 0.57 5.48 -20.36
CA VAL A 303 -0.12 5.61 -19.07
C VAL A 303 0.75 5.14 -17.91
N CYS A 304 1.40 3.97 -18.03
CA CYS A 304 2.33 3.45 -17.03
C CYS A 304 3.53 4.38 -16.83
N LEU A 305 4.15 4.86 -17.91
CA LEU A 305 5.29 5.78 -17.85
C LEU A 305 4.91 7.10 -17.18
N CYS A 306 3.77 7.69 -17.55
CA CYS A 306 3.25 8.89 -16.89
C CYS A 306 3.03 8.65 -15.39
N GLY A 307 2.47 7.49 -15.02
CA GLY A 307 2.28 7.10 -13.62
C GLY A 307 3.59 7.05 -12.84
N ILE A 308 4.59 6.36 -13.38
CA ILE A 308 5.93 6.24 -12.80
C ILE A 308 6.58 7.63 -12.62
N VAL A 309 6.53 8.46 -13.65
CA VAL A 309 7.17 9.79 -13.66
C VAL A 309 6.49 10.72 -12.65
N ILE A 310 5.16 10.78 -12.64
CA ILE A 310 4.40 11.61 -11.69
C ILE A 310 4.70 11.16 -10.25
N ALA A 311 4.66 9.85 -10.00
CA ALA A 311 4.95 9.31 -8.67
C ALA A 311 6.37 9.63 -8.22
N TYR A 312 7.37 9.45 -9.09
CA TYR A 312 8.77 9.75 -8.79
C TYR A 312 9.00 11.21 -8.40
N PHE A 313 8.46 12.15 -9.17
CA PHE A 313 8.58 13.57 -8.86
C PHE A 313 7.80 13.96 -7.61
N ALA A 314 6.59 13.42 -7.42
CA ALA A 314 5.77 13.67 -6.23
C ALA A 314 6.47 13.21 -4.95
N ASP A 315 7.00 11.98 -4.96
CA ASP A 315 7.73 11.39 -3.85
C ASP A 315 9.02 12.18 -3.54
N THR A 316 9.74 12.62 -4.57
CA THR A 316 10.97 13.43 -4.40
C THR A 316 10.66 14.80 -3.80
N GLN A 317 9.61 15.48 -4.26
CA GLN A 317 9.17 16.75 -3.68
C GLN A 317 8.77 16.59 -2.21
N LEU A 318 8.08 15.50 -1.87
CA LEU A 318 7.68 15.19 -0.50
C LEU A 318 8.89 14.92 0.40
N TYR A 319 9.83 14.12 -0.07
CA TYR A 319 11.06 13.80 0.64
C TYR A 319 11.90 15.06 0.93
N GLU A 320 12.07 15.94 -0.05
CA GLU A 320 12.81 17.19 0.10
C GLU A 320 12.13 18.12 1.09
N PHE A 321 10.80 18.27 1.00
CA PHE A 321 10.02 19.06 1.93
C PHE A 321 10.20 18.60 3.38
N ILE A 322 10.12 17.29 3.61
CA ILE A 322 10.25 16.68 4.94
C ILE A 322 11.69 16.82 5.45
N SER A 323 12.67 16.55 4.59
CA SER A 323 14.09 16.69 4.94
C SER A 323 14.44 18.13 5.30
N ARG A 324 13.91 19.11 4.56
CA ARG A 324 14.05 20.54 4.86
C ARG A 324 13.40 20.88 6.21
N ASN A 325 12.18 20.43 6.45
CA ASN A 325 11.49 20.67 7.72
C ASN A 325 12.23 20.05 8.91
N ASN A 326 12.81 18.85 8.76
CA ASN A 326 13.61 18.23 9.81
C ASN A 326 14.88 19.05 10.12
N LYS A 327 15.54 19.60 9.09
CA LYS A 327 16.67 20.52 9.28
C LYS A 327 16.25 21.81 10.00
N LEU A 328 15.10 22.39 9.65
CA LEU A 328 14.58 23.59 10.31
C LEU A 328 14.28 23.33 11.79
N LYS A 329 13.64 22.19 12.12
CA LYS A 329 13.41 21.78 13.52
C LYS A 329 14.71 21.66 14.31
N GLY A 330 15.73 21.03 13.73
CA GLY A 330 17.05 20.88 14.37
C GLY A 330 17.76 22.20 14.63
N LEU A 331 17.43 23.25 13.87
CA LEU A 331 17.95 24.61 14.05
C LEU A 331 17.03 25.51 14.92
N GLY A 332 15.95 24.97 15.47
CA GLY A 332 14.95 25.73 16.23
C GLY A 332 14.14 26.73 15.39
N LYS A 333 14.13 26.57 14.05
CA LYS A 333 13.42 27.47 13.12
C LYS A 333 11.98 27.00 12.89
N PRO A 334 11.05 27.94 12.58
CA PRO A 334 9.68 27.58 12.24
C PRO A 334 9.64 26.66 11.00
N VAL A 335 8.81 25.63 11.06
CA VAL A 335 8.62 24.67 9.97
C VAL A 335 7.49 25.09 9.05
N VAL A 336 7.56 24.65 7.79
CA VAL A 336 6.46 24.86 6.85
C VAL A 336 5.39 23.78 7.09
N PRO A 337 4.11 24.15 7.32
CA PRO A 337 3.08 23.20 7.77
C PRO A 337 2.58 22.26 6.67
N VAL A 338 2.55 22.71 5.41
CA VAL A 338 1.99 21.97 4.26
C VAL A 338 2.88 22.13 3.03
N LEU A 339 2.98 21.08 2.22
CA LEU A 339 3.60 21.13 0.90
C LEU A 339 2.52 21.46 -0.13
N ASP A 340 2.55 22.67 -0.68
CA ASP A 340 1.52 23.19 -1.59
C ASP A 340 2.07 23.74 -2.92
N SER A 341 3.26 23.26 -3.31
CA SER A 341 4.02 23.64 -4.51
C SER A 341 4.31 22.44 -5.42
N GLY A 342 4.67 22.69 -6.69
CA GLY A 342 5.02 21.61 -7.63
C GLY A 342 3.80 20.76 -7.99
N LEU A 343 3.92 19.43 -7.98
CA LEU A 343 2.78 18.54 -8.25
C LEU A 343 1.73 18.60 -7.14
N TRP A 344 2.17 18.86 -5.91
CA TRP A 344 1.32 19.04 -4.74
C TRP A 344 0.47 20.32 -4.82
N TYR A 345 0.78 21.26 -5.71
CA TYR A 345 -0.11 22.40 -5.97
C TYR A 345 -1.42 21.96 -6.63
N TYR A 346 -1.37 20.96 -7.52
CA TYR A 346 -2.51 20.55 -8.36
C TYR A 346 -3.32 19.41 -7.75
N CYS A 347 -2.68 18.58 -6.92
CA CYS A 347 -3.28 17.40 -6.34
C CYS A 347 -2.76 17.21 -4.91
N ARG A 348 -3.62 16.85 -3.96
CA ARG A 348 -3.22 16.61 -2.58
C ARG A 348 -2.42 15.32 -2.39
N HIS A 349 -2.60 14.34 -3.28
CA HIS A 349 -1.88 13.07 -3.27
C HIS A 349 -1.41 12.69 -4.69
N PRO A 350 -0.48 13.47 -5.29
CA PRO A 350 -0.05 13.27 -6.67
C PRO A 350 0.70 11.95 -6.85
N ASN A 351 1.38 11.47 -5.81
CA ASN A 351 2.00 10.14 -5.80
C ASN A 351 0.95 9.03 -5.93
N TYR A 352 -0.18 9.10 -5.21
CA TYR A 352 -1.25 8.11 -5.33
C TYR A 352 -1.87 8.14 -6.72
N PHE A 353 -2.03 9.31 -7.33
CA PHE A 353 -2.47 9.41 -8.72
C PHE A 353 -1.51 8.69 -9.68
N GLY A 354 -0.20 8.87 -9.51
CA GLY A 354 0.81 8.14 -10.27
C GLY A 354 0.72 6.62 -10.09
N GLU A 355 0.49 6.14 -8.87
CA GLU A 355 0.27 4.71 -8.61
C GLU A 355 -1.03 4.20 -9.25
N GLN A 356 -2.10 4.99 -9.28
CA GLN A 356 -3.31 4.57 -10.00
C GLN A 356 -3.02 4.41 -11.48
N LEU A 357 -2.34 5.37 -12.12
CA LEU A 357 -1.99 5.28 -13.53
C LEU A 357 -1.16 4.03 -13.82
N TRP A 358 -0.23 3.66 -12.94
CA TRP A 358 0.51 2.40 -13.05
C TRP A 358 -0.41 1.17 -13.11
N TRP A 359 -1.28 1.00 -12.10
CA TRP A 359 -2.15 -0.18 -12.01
C TRP A 359 -3.22 -0.22 -13.09
N TRP A 360 -3.78 0.94 -13.45
CA TRP A 360 -4.73 1.05 -14.56
C TRP A 360 -4.04 0.84 -15.92
N GLY A 361 -2.81 1.28 -16.10
CA GLY A 361 -2.02 1.02 -17.31
C GLY A 361 -1.73 -0.48 -17.50
N LEU A 362 -1.37 -1.19 -16.42
CA LEU A 362 -1.25 -2.65 -16.44
C LEU A 362 -2.58 -3.32 -16.85
N PHE A 363 -3.71 -2.86 -16.30
CA PHE A 363 -5.02 -3.34 -16.72
C PHE A 363 -5.28 -3.11 -18.21
N VAL A 364 -4.92 -1.95 -18.80
CA VAL A 364 -5.13 -1.68 -20.24
C VAL A 364 -4.38 -2.70 -21.10
N PHE A 365 -3.17 -3.12 -20.73
CA PHE A 365 -2.47 -4.20 -21.42
C PHE A 365 -3.30 -5.49 -21.45
N ALA A 366 -3.78 -5.95 -20.30
CA ALA A 366 -4.58 -7.18 -20.22
C ALA A 366 -5.96 -7.04 -20.88
N TRP A 367 -6.59 -5.87 -20.80
CA TRP A 367 -7.85 -5.58 -21.47
C TRP A 367 -7.72 -5.66 -22.98
N SER A 368 -6.64 -5.13 -23.57
CA SER A 368 -6.36 -5.24 -25.01
C SER A 368 -6.27 -6.69 -25.51
N LEU A 369 -5.91 -7.62 -24.61
CA LEU A 369 -5.83 -9.05 -24.87
C LEU A 369 -7.18 -9.77 -24.75
N GLY A 370 -8.23 -9.09 -24.29
CA GLY A 370 -9.56 -9.65 -24.03
C GLY A 370 -9.77 -10.09 -22.57
N LEU A 371 -8.83 -9.82 -21.67
CA LEU A 371 -8.90 -10.20 -20.26
C LEU A 371 -9.44 -9.06 -19.41
N GLY A 372 -10.60 -8.54 -19.80
CA GLY A 372 -11.25 -7.40 -19.15
C GLY A 372 -11.56 -7.61 -17.67
N TRP A 373 -11.77 -8.86 -17.23
CA TRP A 373 -12.04 -9.20 -15.83
C TRP A 373 -10.89 -8.85 -14.87
N THR A 374 -9.67 -8.65 -15.38
CA THR A 374 -8.49 -8.23 -14.59
C THR A 374 -8.61 -6.81 -14.03
N PHE A 375 -9.62 -6.02 -14.45
CA PHE A 375 -9.91 -4.69 -13.92
C PHE A 375 -10.17 -4.68 -12.41
N ILE A 376 -10.60 -5.81 -11.85
CA ILE A 376 -10.92 -5.93 -10.43
C ILE A 376 -9.73 -5.56 -9.54
N GLY A 377 -8.50 -5.88 -9.95
CA GLY A 377 -7.29 -5.50 -9.22
C GLY A 377 -7.15 -3.98 -9.14
N ALA A 378 -7.15 -3.30 -10.28
CA ALA A 378 -7.04 -1.84 -10.34
C ALA A 378 -8.19 -1.12 -9.61
N LEU A 379 -9.41 -1.67 -9.68
CA LEU A 379 -10.57 -1.15 -8.96
C LEU A 379 -10.41 -1.28 -7.44
N VAL A 380 -10.01 -2.44 -6.94
CA VAL A 380 -9.78 -2.66 -5.50
C VAL A 380 -8.64 -1.80 -4.98
N ASN A 381 -7.56 -1.64 -5.75
CA ASN A 381 -6.48 -0.69 -5.41
C ASN A 381 -6.98 0.75 -5.38
N SER A 382 -7.86 1.12 -6.31
CA SER A 382 -8.50 2.44 -6.30
C SER A 382 -9.32 2.66 -5.03
N MET A 383 -10.16 1.71 -4.64
CA MET A 383 -10.95 1.82 -3.39
C MET A 383 -10.06 1.84 -2.14
N CYS A 384 -9.02 1.02 -2.09
CA CYS A 384 -8.08 0.99 -0.97
C CYS A 384 -7.38 2.35 -0.81
N LEU A 385 -6.83 2.89 -1.90
CA LEU A 385 -6.20 4.21 -1.85
C LEU A 385 -7.19 5.32 -1.45
N ALA A 386 -8.47 5.23 -1.83
CA ALA A 386 -9.49 6.23 -1.44
C ALA A 386 -9.65 6.26 0.06
N TYR A 387 -9.87 5.09 0.64
CA TYR A 387 -10.03 4.94 2.07
C TYR A 387 -8.77 5.41 2.81
N VAL A 388 -7.63 4.98 2.33
CA VAL A 388 -6.33 5.27 2.93
C VAL A 388 -5.98 6.77 2.84
N SER A 389 -6.38 7.45 1.77
CA SER A 389 -6.27 8.91 1.67
C SER A 389 -7.02 9.61 2.81
N MET A 390 -8.21 9.11 3.17
CA MET A 390 -8.97 9.66 4.29
C MET A 390 -8.22 9.49 5.62
N LEU A 391 -7.59 8.34 5.86
CA LEU A 391 -6.82 8.09 7.08
C LEU A 391 -5.62 9.04 7.20
N VAL A 392 -4.89 9.26 6.10
CA VAL A 392 -3.76 10.19 6.08
C VAL A 392 -4.21 11.61 6.37
N GLU A 393 -5.28 12.06 5.71
CA GLU A 393 -5.79 13.41 5.92
C GLU A 393 -6.31 13.60 7.37
N ASP A 394 -7.00 12.62 7.95
CA ASP A 394 -7.42 12.65 9.35
C ASP A 394 -6.22 12.76 10.30
N ARG A 395 -5.14 12.02 10.04
CA ARG A 395 -3.92 12.09 10.83
C ARG A 395 -3.20 13.43 10.71
N MET A 396 -3.23 14.06 9.53
CA MET A 396 -2.70 15.43 9.35
C MET A 396 -3.52 16.46 10.13
N LEU A 397 -4.84 16.29 10.21
CA LEU A 397 -5.74 17.18 10.94
C LEU A 397 -5.64 17.04 12.47
N LYS A 398 -5.21 15.88 12.98
CA LYS A 398 -4.93 15.66 14.41
C LYS A 398 -3.71 16.45 14.92
N GLN A 399 -2.88 17.01 14.03
CA GLN A 399 -1.71 17.79 14.40
C GLN A 399 -2.04 19.28 14.44
N GLU A 400 -2.25 19.84 15.64
CA GLU A 400 -2.68 21.23 15.84
C GLU A 400 -1.79 22.25 15.11
N SER A 401 -0.47 22.03 15.10
CA SER A 401 0.51 22.92 14.46
C SER A 401 0.34 23.09 12.95
N ARG A 402 -0.34 22.16 12.27
CA ARG A 402 -0.56 22.21 10.81
C ARG A 402 -2.03 22.11 10.40
N ALA A 403 -2.93 21.79 11.34
CA ALA A 403 -4.33 21.50 11.05
C ALA A 403 -5.02 22.63 10.28
N GLU A 404 -4.78 23.89 10.68
CA GLU A 404 -5.44 25.03 10.05
C GLU A 404 -4.96 25.28 8.62
N ALA A 405 -3.64 25.26 8.40
CA ALA A 405 -3.07 25.35 7.05
C ALA A 405 -3.55 24.19 6.16
N PHE A 406 -3.67 22.99 6.71
CA PHE A 406 -4.14 21.82 5.97
C PHE A 406 -5.62 21.90 5.60
N ARG A 407 -6.48 22.48 6.45
CA ARG A 407 -7.89 22.72 6.11
C ARG A 407 -8.05 23.68 4.93
N VAL A 408 -7.24 24.74 4.88
CA VAL A 408 -7.22 25.67 3.74
C VAL A 408 -6.77 24.94 2.47
N TYR A 409 -5.76 24.10 2.58
CA TYR A 409 -5.27 23.28 1.48
C TYR A 409 -6.33 22.27 0.96
N GLN A 410 -7.07 21.62 1.85
CA GLN A 410 -8.18 20.73 1.49
C GLN A 410 -9.31 21.43 0.71
N LYS A 411 -9.56 22.71 0.98
CA LYS A 411 -10.61 23.50 0.29
C LYS A 411 -10.19 23.97 -1.10
N THR A 412 -8.88 24.18 -1.30
CA THR A 412 -8.35 24.82 -2.51
C THR A 412 -7.78 23.82 -3.51
N THR A 413 -7.36 22.63 -3.07
CA THR A 413 -6.62 21.68 -3.90
C THR A 413 -7.39 20.37 -4.09
N SER A 414 -7.43 19.85 -5.31
CA SER A 414 -8.09 18.58 -5.65
C SER A 414 -7.47 17.39 -4.92
N VAL A 415 -8.26 16.37 -4.58
CA VAL A 415 -7.77 15.21 -3.81
C VAL A 415 -6.82 14.35 -4.63
N TRP A 416 -7.25 13.95 -5.83
CA TRP A 416 -6.64 12.85 -6.60
C TRP A 416 -6.38 13.18 -8.06
N VAL A 417 -7.34 13.75 -8.76
CA VAL A 417 -7.16 14.15 -10.15
C VAL A 417 -6.50 15.54 -10.15
N PRO A 418 -5.29 15.71 -10.72
CA PRO A 418 -4.64 17.01 -10.78
C PRO A 418 -5.56 18.06 -11.39
N TRP A 419 -5.78 19.17 -10.66
CA TRP A 419 -6.62 20.26 -11.11
C TRP A 419 -6.09 21.60 -10.60
N PHE A 420 -6.46 22.69 -11.27
CA PHE A 420 -6.08 24.03 -10.83
C PHE A 420 -6.69 24.37 -9.46
N LYS A 421 -5.97 25.14 -8.64
CA LYS A 421 -6.49 25.54 -7.32
C LYS A 421 -7.79 26.32 -7.46
N SER A 422 -8.79 25.92 -6.70
CA SER A 422 -10.02 26.68 -6.55
C SER A 422 -9.74 27.93 -5.73
N SER A 423 -10.15 29.10 -6.21
CA SER A 423 -10.16 30.31 -5.38
C SER A 423 -11.10 30.08 -4.19
N PRO A 424 -10.69 30.39 -2.95
CA PRO A 424 -11.62 30.39 -1.83
C PRO A 424 -12.65 31.51 -2.08
N PHE A 425 -13.81 31.15 -2.62
CA PHE A 425 -14.93 32.07 -2.78
C PHE A 425 -15.29 32.66 -1.40
N GLY A 426 -15.00 33.96 -1.22
CA GLY A 426 -15.68 34.84 -0.27
C GLY A 426 -15.25 34.77 1.20
N VAL A 427 -14.06 35.30 1.53
CA VAL A 427 -13.99 36.19 2.70
C VAL A 427 -14.08 37.61 2.15
N LYS A 428 -15.31 38.14 2.08
CA LYS A 428 -15.48 39.60 1.96
C LYS A 428 -14.81 40.19 3.18
N THR A 429 -13.70 40.89 2.98
CA THR A 429 -13.23 41.91 3.91
C THR A 429 -14.33 42.97 4.00
N LYS A 430 -15.29 42.78 4.92
CA LYS A 430 -16.02 43.91 5.49
C LYS A 430 -14.98 44.63 6.35
N ASN A 431 -14.39 45.67 5.79
CA ASN A 431 -13.87 46.86 6.48
C ASN A 431 -13.24 47.77 5.41
N ALA A 432 -14.04 48.71 4.93
CA ALA A 432 -13.63 50.02 4.44
C ALA A 432 -14.73 50.99 4.84
#